data_AF-A0A9D8K8F3-F1
#
_entry.id   AF-A0A9D8K8F3-F1
#
_cell.length_a   1.000
_cell.length_b   1.000
_cell.length_c   1.000
_cell.angle_alpha   90.00
_cell.angle_beta   90.00
_cell.angle_gamma   90.00
#
_symmetry.space_group_name_H-M   'P 1'
#
loop_
_entity.id
_entity.type
_entity.pdbx_description
1 polymer ?
#
loop_
_entity_poly.entity_id
_entity_poly.type
_entity_poly.pdbx_seq_one_letter_code
_entity_poly.pdbx_strand_id
1 'polypeptide(L)' 'MANTPAVPAVYATRAEAEDAARKHFNCTGAHPMGKQWMPCAKHGQASGSAHNHP' A
#
# COMPACT_ATOMS: atom_id res chain seq x y z
N MET A 1 19.42 10.36 11.14
CA MET A 1 17.99 10.32 10.81
C MET A 1 17.84 9.42 9.60
N ALA A 2 17.31 8.22 9.75
CA ALA A 2 17.22 7.25 8.66
C ALA A 2 16.20 7.74 7.61
N ASN A 3 16.70 8.36 6.54
CA ASN A 3 15.96 8.60 5.31
C ASN A 3 15.80 7.26 4.58
N THR A 4 14.95 6.37 5.09
CA THR A 4 14.32 5.39 4.20
C THR A 4 13.28 6.20 3.42
N PRO A 5 13.37 6.30 2.08
CA PRO A 5 12.36 7.00 1.32
C PRO A 5 11.02 6.36 1.65
N ALA A 6 10.15 7.11 2.33
CA ALA A 6 8.83 6.64 2.68
C ALA A 6 8.13 6.26 1.38
N VAL A 7 7.82 4.98 1.20
CA VAL A 7 7.16 4.49 -0.01
C VAL A 7 5.84 5.23 -0.14
N PRO A 8 5.57 5.91 -1.27
CA PRO A 8 4.32 6.63 -1.46
C PRO A 8 3.13 5.70 -1.26
N ALA A 9 2.18 6.10 -0.41
CA ALA A 9 0.94 5.33 -0.22
C ALA A 9 0.00 5.41 -1.43
N VAL A 10 0.23 6.37 -2.33
CA VAL A 10 -0.60 6.69 -3.50
C VAL A 10 0.29 7.14 -4.66
N TYR A 11 -0.10 6.78 -5.89
CA TYR A 11 0.60 7.06 -7.14
C TYR A 11 -0.34 7.76 -8.13
N ALA A 12 0.22 8.46 -9.11
CA ALA A 12 -0.57 9.09 -10.17
C ALA A 12 -1.09 8.07 -11.18
N THR A 13 -0.35 6.97 -11.40
CA THR A 13 -0.68 5.95 -12.39
C THR A 13 -0.83 4.57 -11.77
N ARG A 14 -1.70 3.76 -12.39
CA ARG A 14 -1.88 2.35 -12.02
C ARG A 14 -0.59 1.55 -12.13
N ALA A 15 0.18 1.77 -13.19
CA ALA A 15 1.40 1.03 -13.47
C ALA A 15 2.47 1.24 -12.39
N GLU A 16 2.65 2.49 -11.94
CA GLU A 16 3.57 2.79 -10.82
C GLU A 16 3.07 2.21 -9.50
N ALA A 17 1.76 2.29 -9.23
CA ALA A 17 1.18 1.66 -8.05
C ALA A 17 1.36 0.14 -8.04
N GLU A 18 1.17 -0.56 -9.17
CA GLU A 18 1.38 -2.01 -9.26
C GLU A 18 2.84 -2.41 -9.09
N ASP A 19 3.77 -1.65 -9.68
CA ASP A 19 5.19 -1.91 -9.55
C ASP A 19 5.67 -1.69 -8.11
N ALA A 20 5.19 -0.63 -7.45
CA ALA A 20 5.46 -0.38 -6.05
C ALA A 20 4.82 -1.41 -5.11
N ALA A 21 3.59 -1.85 -5.41
CA ALA A 21 2.93 -2.93 -4.67
C ALA A 21 3.78 -4.20 -4.67
N ARG A 22 4.33 -4.56 -5.83
CA ARG A 22 5.21 -5.72 -5.98
C ARG A 22 6.56 -5.51 -5.30
N LYS A 23 7.19 -4.35 -5.48
CA LYS A 23 8.55 -4.05 -4.98
C LYS A 23 8.62 -3.86 -3.46
N HIS A 24 7.61 -3.23 -2.87
CA HIS A 24 7.66 -2.79 -1.47
C HIS A 24 6.72 -3.59 -0.56
N PHE A 25 5.58 -4.04 -1.08
CA PHE A 25 4.53 -4.69 -0.30
C PHE A 25 4.35 -6.18 -0.66
N ASN A 26 5.09 -6.69 -1.65
CA ASN A 26 4.94 -8.02 -2.23
C ASN A 26 3.47 -8.38 -2.55
N CYS A 27 2.70 -7.37 -2.94
CA CYS A 27 1.28 -7.47 -3.26
C CYS A 27 1.08 -7.24 -4.75
N THR A 28 -0.02 -7.78 -5.28
CA THR A 28 -0.34 -7.70 -6.71
C THR A 28 -1.57 -6.85 -6.92
N GLY A 29 -1.49 -5.92 -7.88
CA GLY A 29 -2.60 -5.04 -8.26
C GLY A 29 -2.59 -3.69 -7.56
N ALA A 30 -3.31 -2.75 -8.17
CA ALA A 30 -3.54 -1.40 -7.67
C ALA A 30 -5.01 -1.03 -7.89
N HIS A 31 -5.59 -0.29 -6.95
CA HIS A 31 -6.97 0.20 -7.07
C HIS A 31 -7.01 1.73 -7.19
N PRO A 32 -7.95 2.30 -7.96
CA PRO A 32 -8.09 3.74 -8.06
C PRO A 32 -8.77 4.30 -6.81
N MET A 33 -8.16 5.30 -6.21
CA MET A 33 -8.67 6.14 -5.12
C MET A 33 -8.88 7.56 -5.67
N GLY A 34 -9.97 7.76 -6.42
CA GLY A 34 -10.29 9.03 -7.08
C GLY A 34 -9.33 9.34 -8.23
N LYS A 35 -8.39 10.27 -8.00
CA LYS A 35 -7.38 10.71 -8.99
C LYS A 35 -6.08 9.90 -8.93
N GLN A 36 -5.92 9.12 -7.87
CA GLN A 36 -4.68 8.44 -7.52
C GLN A 36 -4.90 6.94 -7.45
N TRP A 37 -3.80 6.20 -7.41
CA TRP A 37 -3.75 4.75 -7.41
C TRP A 37 -3.00 4.28 -6.19
N MET A 38 -3.60 3.41 -5.39
CA MET A 38 -2.90 2.83 -4.25
C MET A 38 -2.21 1.52 -4.67
N PRO A 39 -0.96 1.30 -4.22
CA PRO A 39 -0.32 0.01 -4.35
C PRO A 39 -1.08 -0.99 -3.46
N CYS A 40 -1.39 -2.17 -3.96
CA CYS A 40 -2.19 -3.23 -3.34
C CYS A 40 -3.72 -3.06 -3.51
N ALA A 41 -4.35 -4.04 -4.17
CA ALA A 41 -5.81 -4.09 -4.31
C ALA A 41 -6.54 -4.36 -2.98
N LYS A 42 -5.83 -4.94 -2.00
CA LYS A 42 -6.30 -5.15 -0.65
C LYS A 42 -5.26 -4.60 0.31
N HIS A 43 -5.65 -3.68 1.18
CA HIS A 43 -4.97 -3.55 2.46
C HIS A 43 -5.23 -4.89 3.12
N GLY A 44 -4.21 -5.76 3.12
CA GLY A 44 -4.28 -7.06 3.78
C GLY A 44 -4.92 -6.79 5.12
N GLN A 45 -6.04 -7.48 5.39
CA GLN A 45 -6.73 -7.49 6.68
C GLN A 45 -5.64 -7.29 7.70
N ALA A 46 -5.54 -6.07 8.26
CA ALA A 46 -4.66 -5.86 9.37
C ALA A 46 -5.10 -6.98 10.28
N SER A 47 -4.20 -7.95 10.52
CA SER A 47 -4.41 -8.87 11.60
C SER A 47 -4.63 -7.91 12.74
N GLY A 48 -5.89 -7.68 13.07
CA GLY A 48 -6.27 -7.15 14.34
C GLY A 48 -5.61 -8.17 15.23
N SER A 49 -4.42 -7.83 15.71
CA SER A 49 -4.28 -7.52 17.11
C SER A 49 -5.65 -7.06 17.58
N ALA A 50 -6.48 -8.06 17.91
CA ALA A 50 -7.59 -7.93 18.80
C ALA A 50 -7.04 -6.96 19.83
N HIS A 51 -7.59 -5.75 19.83
CA HIS A 51 -7.34 -4.83 20.91
C HIS A 51 -7.76 -5.61 22.14
N ASN A 52 -6.74 -6.15 22.81
CA ASN A 52 -6.79 -6.68 24.14
C ASN A 52 -7.20 -5.48 25.00
N HIS A 53 -8.50 -5.23 25.05
CA HIS A 53 -9.08 -4.41 26.09
C HIS A 53 -9.42 -5.40 27.21
N PRO A 54 -8.78 -5.29 28.38
CA PRO A 54 -9.02 -6.18 29.52
C PRO A 54 -10.50 -6.23 29.93
#